data_AF-A0A1G1CFM8-F1
#
_entry.id   AF-A0A1G1CFM8-F1
#
_cell.length_a   1.000
_cell.length_b   1.000
_cell.length_c   1.000
_cell.angle_alpha   90.00
_cell.angle_beta   90.00
_cell.angle_gamma   90.00
#
_symmetry.space_group_name_H-M   'P 1'
#
loop_
_entity.id
_entity.type
_entity.pdbx_description
1 polymer ?
#
loop_
_entity_poly.entity_id
_entity_poly.type
_entity_poly.pdbx_seq_one_letter_code
_entity_poly.pdbx_strand_id
1 'polypeptide(L)'
;MITTGWAKTIFKYTGLGLLVFILGILVIGFVILRREYNKFQSNQADANLDLTQSGTLNADGLVSQSYSLLNGWNFVAFPFEPVSFTSAANLITEIAKNGGFVSTVSSWDGDRWIEFSQSGADQYGQDFPIVPGRAYFLRSHQEYAWKVYGKPLTALPALTFSQGWNAIGFIPADPSKAENILDAINHGTDNAREIDHWWSGSWDVFVKRTYNPNNIKSYGNNFIIDPTKGYMLSLQSPATYEGGE
;
A
#
# COMPACT_ATOMS: atom_id res chain seq x y z
N MET A 1 66.11 -37.22 -38.25
CA MET A 1 65.45 -36.03 -38.82
C MET A 1 64.03 -36.42 -39.21
N ILE A 2 63.07 -36.35 -38.28
CA ILE A 2 61.61 -36.36 -38.51
C ILE A 2 60.98 -35.48 -37.39
N THR A 3 60.04 -34.64 -37.78
CA THR A 3 59.54 -33.44 -37.10
C THR A 3 58.37 -33.71 -36.14
N THR A 4 58.29 -32.85 -35.12
CA THR A 4 57.20 -32.68 -34.14
C THR A 4 56.03 -31.90 -34.73
N GLY A 5 54.79 -32.27 -34.42
CA GLY A 5 53.63 -31.54 -34.94
C GLY A 5 52.24 -32.04 -34.53
N TRP A 6 51.97 -32.28 -33.25
CA TRP A 6 50.60 -32.55 -32.75
C TRP A 6 50.37 -31.95 -31.36
N ALA A 7 50.44 -30.62 -31.23
CA ALA A 7 50.02 -29.94 -30.00
C ALA A 7 49.69 -28.47 -30.28
N LYS A 8 48.69 -28.18 -31.11
CA LYS A 8 48.17 -26.81 -31.29
C LYS A 8 46.71 -26.74 -31.76
N THR A 9 45.81 -27.53 -31.17
CA THR A 9 44.36 -27.36 -31.44
C THR A 9 43.45 -27.74 -30.28
N ILE A 10 43.74 -27.30 -29.05
CA ILE A 10 42.76 -27.38 -27.94
C ILE A 10 42.87 -26.11 -27.08
N PHE A 11 42.51 -24.94 -27.62
CA PHE A 11 42.26 -23.74 -26.79
C PHE A 11 41.53 -22.66 -27.61
N LYS A 12 40.34 -22.95 -28.14
CA LYS A 12 39.48 -21.92 -28.79
C LYS A 12 37.96 -22.03 -28.53
N TYR A 13 37.50 -22.91 -27.63
CA TYR A 13 36.06 -23.12 -27.42
C TYR A 13 35.57 -23.05 -25.95
N THR A 14 36.33 -22.41 -25.05
CA THR A 14 35.89 -22.25 -23.65
C THR A 14 35.15 -20.93 -23.38
N GLY A 15 35.35 -19.89 -24.21
CA GLY A 15 34.68 -18.60 -24.04
C GLY A 15 33.24 -18.56 -24.56
N LEU A 16 32.98 -19.18 -25.72
CA LEU A 16 31.66 -19.09 -26.36
C LEU A 16 30.61 -19.96 -25.65
N GLY A 17 31.00 -21.14 -25.15
CA GLY A 17 30.09 -22.05 -24.44
C GLY A 17 29.59 -21.49 -23.11
N LEU A 18 30.46 -20.81 -22.35
CA LEU A 18 30.09 -20.17 -21.08
C LEU A 18 29.11 -19.00 -21.30
N LEU A 19 29.31 -18.23 -22.37
CA LEU A 19 28.48 -17.08 -22.69
C LEU A 19 27.07 -17.48 -23.15
N VAL A 20 26.95 -18.58 -23.91
CA VAL A 20 25.66 -19.18 -24.29
C VAL A 20 24.93 -19.75 -23.08
N PHE A 21 25.65 -20.34 -22.12
CA PHE A 21 25.05 -20.89 -20.90
C PHE A 21 24.51 -19.79 -19.97
N ILE A 22 25.24 -18.69 -19.80
CA ILE A 22 24.80 -17.53 -19.00
C ILE A 22 23.59 -16.84 -19.64
N LEU A 23 23.59 -16.66 -20.96
CA LEU A 23 22.43 -16.14 -21.69
C LEU A 23 21.20 -17.05 -21.55
N GLY A 24 21.39 -18.37 -21.57
CA GLY A 24 20.32 -19.35 -21.35
C GLY A 24 19.66 -19.21 -19.97
N ILE A 25 20.46 -19.04 -18.91
CA ILE A 25 19.94 -18.84 -17.54
C ILE A 25 19.20 -17.51 -17.41
N LEU A 26 19.70 -16.44 -18.02
CA LEU A 26 19.04 -15.12 -18.00
C LEU A 26 17.70 -15.14 -18.75
N VAL A 27 17.61 -15.86 -19.88
CA VAL A 27 16.35 -16.01 -20.63
C VAL A 27 15.34 -16.84 -19.83
N ILE A 28 15.77 -17.93 -19.17
CA ILE A 28 14.88 -18.73 -18.32
C ILE A 28 14.39 -17.90 -17.12
N GLY A 29 15.29 -17.16 -16.46
CA GLY A 29 14.93 -16.23 -15.38
C GLY A 29 13.93 -15.16 -15.83
N PHE A 30 14.12 -14.57 -17.00
CA PHE A 30 13.21 -13.58 -17.58
C PHE A 30 11.84 -14.19 -17.94
N VAL A 31 11.80 -15.42 -18.45
CA VAL A 31 10.54 -16.13 -18.74
C VAL A 31 9.78 -16.47 -17.46
N ILE A 32 10.47 -16.89 -16.40
CA ILE A 32 9.86 -17.16 -15.08
C ILE A 32 9.32 -15.86 -14.47
N LEU A 33 10.11 -14.79 -14.45
CA LEU A 33 9.68 -13.48 -13.94
C LEU A 33 8.49 -12.93 -14.74
N ARG A 34 8.50 -13.05 -16.06
CA ARG A 34 7.39 -12.64 -16.92
C ARG A 34 6.13 -13.48 -16.67
N ARG A 35 6.28 -14.78 -16.39
CA ARG A 35 5.15 -15.66 -16.07
C ARG A 35 4.51 -15.31 -14.72
N GLU A 36 5.31 -15.02 -13.70
CA GLU A 36 4.79 -14.58 -12.40
C GLU A 36 4.19 -13.17 -12.48
N TYR A 37 4.80 -12.24 -13.23
CA TYR A 37 4.21 -10.93 -13.50
C TYR A 37 2.87 -11.03 -14.25
N ASN A 38 2.76 -11.92 -15.25
CA ASN A 38 1.52 -12.11 -15.99
C ASN A 38 0.43 -12.78 -15.14
N LYS A 39 0.78 -13.70 -14.22
CA LYS A 39 -0.18 -14.24 -13.23
C LYS A 39 -0.65 -13.15 -12.27
N PHE A 40 0.24 -12.25 -11.85
CA PHE A 40 -0.11 -11.10 -11.03
C PHE A 40 -1.08 -10.15 -11.76
N GLN A 41 -0.82 -9.85 -13.03
CA GLN A 41 -1.72 -9.04 -13.85
C GLN A 41 -3.05 -9.74 -14.16
N SER A 42 -3.07 -11.05 -14.43
CA SER A 42 -4.33 -11.77 -14.66
C SER A 42 -5.17 -11.89 -13.39
N ASN A 43 -4.54 -12.05 -12.22
CA ASN A 43 -5.24 -12.02 -10.94
C ASN A 43 -5.84 -10.65 -10.61
N GLN A 44 -5.35 -9.56 -11.23
CA GLN A 44 -6.02 -8.26 -11.18
C GLN A 44 -7.08 -8.07 -12.28
N ALA A 45 -6.96 -8.75 -13.43
CA ALA A 45 -7.89 -8.65 -14.54
C ALA A 45 -9.15 -9.55 -14.39
N ASP A 46 -9.06 -10.64 -13.64
CA ASP A 46 -10.19 -11.54 -13.35
C ASP A 46 -11.03 -11.07 -12.14
N ALA A 47 -10.66 -9.93 -11.55
CA ALA A 47 -11.49 -9.19 -10.62
C ALA A 47 -12.55 -8.34 -11.38
N ASN A 48 -13.35 -8.98 -12.24
CA ASN A 48 -14.72 -8.50 -12.47
C ASN A 48 -15.52 -8.82 -11.19
N LEU A 49 -15.17 -8.10 -10.12
CA LEU A 49 -15.97 -7.98 -8.93
C LEU A 49 -17.20 -7.15 -9.31
N ASP A 50 -18.36 -7.69 -8.99
CA ASP A 50 -19.59 -6.92 -8.91
C ASP A 50 -19.37 -5.83 -7.84
N LEU A 51 -19.09 -4.62 -8.32
CA LEU A 51 -18.67 -3.47 -7.52
C LEU A 51 -19.90 -2.74 -6.98
N THR A 52 -20.42 -3.25 -5.89
CA THR A 52 -20.90 -2.40 -4.81
C THR A 52 -19.93 -2.61 -3.66
N GLN A 53 -19.09 -1.62 -3.35
CA GLN A 53 -18.28 -1.65 -2.11
C GLN A 53 -19.24 -1.73 -0.93
N SER A 54 -19.46 -2.94 -0.42
CA SER A 54 -20.33 -3.21 0.70
C SER A 54 -19.70 -4.35 1.47
N GLY A 55 -19.02 -4.04 2.58
CA GLY A 55 -18.68 -5.07 3.55
C GLY A 55 -19.95 -5.87 3.86
N THR A 56 -19.84 -7.20 3.93
CA THR A 56 -21.03 -8.03 4.18
C THR A 56 -21.62 -7.63 5.53
N LEU A 57 -22.81 -7.04 5.51
CA LEU A 57 -23.53 -6.71 6.72
C LEU A 57 -23.88 -8.02 7.43
N ASN A 58 -23.46 -8.17 8.68
CA ASN A 58 -23.93 -9.26 9.52
C ASN A 58 -25.35 -8.96 10.05
N ALA A 59 -25.98 -9.92 10.72
CA ALA A 59 -27.31 -9.75 11.30
C ALA A 59 -27.44 -8.58 12.29
N ASP A 60 -26.31 -8.06 12.78
CA ASP A 60 -26.21 -6.94 13.72
C ASP A 60 -25.96 -5.59 13.02
N GLY A 61 -25.94 -5.56 11.68
CA GLY A 61 -25.68 -4.34 10.89
C GLY A 61 -24.21 -3.91 10.87
N LEU A 62 -23.28 -4.78 11.25
CA LEU A 62 -21.83 -4.52 11.17
C LEU A 62 -21.28 -4.91 9.81
N VAL A 63 -20.39 -4.09 9.28
CA VAL A 63 -19.54 -4.45 8.13
C VAL A 63 -18.30 -5.19 8.61
N SER A 64 -17.72 -6.00 7.73
CA SER A 64 -16.44 -6.67 8.01
C SER A 64 -15.45 -6.49 6.88
N GLN A 65 -14.17 -6.37 7.23
CA GLN A 65 -13.08 -6.20 6.28
C GLN A 65 -11.88 -7.04 6.67
N SER A 66 -11.24 -7.63 5.68
CA SER A 66 -10.04 -8.45 5.84
C SER A 66 -8.78 -7.63 5.57
N TYR A 67 -7.81 -7.76 6.45
CA TYR A 67 -6.49 -7.17 6.39
C TYR A 67 -5.45 -8.29 6.31
N SER A 68 -4.45 -8.11 5.45
CA SER A 68 -3.27 -8.97 5.42
C SER A 68 -2.08 -8.15 5.90
N LEU A 69 -1.63 -8.41 7.13
CA LEU A 69 -0.42 -7.81 7.68
C LEU A 69 0.79 -8.64 7.25
N LEU A 70 1.80 -7.97 6.71
CA LEU A 70 3.12 -8.54 6.47
C LEU A 70 3.96 -8.45 7.76
N ASN A 71 5.01 -9.26 7.86
CA ASN A 71 6.03 -9.01 8.86
C ASN A 71 6.70 -7.65 8.58
N GLY A 72 6.79 -6.79 9.61
CA GLY A 72 7.32 -5.45 9.52
C GLY A 72 6.23 -4.36 9.57
N TRP A 73 6.50 -3.23 8.92
CA TRP A 73 5.59 -2.08 8.91
C TRP A 73 4.51 -2.24 7.85
N ASN A 74 3.26 -2.06 8.27
CA ASN A 74 2.07 -2.10 7.42
C ASN A 74 1.34 -0.77 7.55
N PHE A 75 1.05 -0.10 6.43
CA PHE A 75 0.29 1.15 6.45
C PHE A 75 -1.17 0.86 6.11
N VAL A 76 -2.04 1.07 7.09
CA VAL A 76 -3.44 0.63 7.03
C VAL A 76 -4.39 1.78 7.34
N ALA A 77 -5.62 1.63 6.88
CA ALA A 77 -6.73 2.50 7.25
C ALA A 77 -7.98 1.68 7.55
N PHE A 78 -8.95 2.31 8.23
CA PHE A 78 -10.21 1.70 8.61
C PHE A 78 -11.36 2.47 7.95
N PRO A 79 -12.10 1.86 7.01
CA PRO A 79 -13.18 2.53 6.27
C PRO A 79 -14.51 2.55 7.04
N PHE A 80 -14.48 2.28 8.34
CA PHE A 80 -15.63 2.19 9.24
C PHE A 80 -15.15 2.41 10.68
N GLU A 81 -16.08 2.60 11.61
CA GLU A 81 -15.77 2.67 13.04
C GLU A 81 -15.58 1.25 13.61
N PRO A 82 -14.37 0.84 14.01
CA PRO A 82 -14.15 -0.50 14.51
C PRO A 82 -14.85 -0.70 15.87
N VAL A 83 -15.47 -1.87 16.07
CA VAL A 83 -16.22 -2.15 17.31
C VAL A 83 -15.31 -2.64 18.43
N SER A 84 -14.26 -3.39 18.10
CA SER A 84 -13.38 -4.05 19.07
C SER A 84 -12.24 -3.17 19.58
N PHE A 85 -11.96 -2.04 18.93
CA PHE A 85 -10.94 -1.08 19.34
C PHE A 85 -11.29 0.35 18.89
N THR A 86 -10.92 1.32 19.70
CA THR A 86 -11.09 2.76 19.40
C THR A 86 -9.82 3.57 19.66
N SER A 87 -8.74 2.91 20.11
CA SER A 87 -7.44 3.52 20.40
C SER A 87 -6.30 2.61 19.96
N ALA A 88 -5.09 3.17 19.87
CA ALA A 88 -3.88 2.43 19.50
C ALA A 88 -3.58 1.28 20.48
N ALA A 89 -3.74 1.52 21.78
CA ALA A 89 -3.56 0.48 22.80
C ALA A 89 -4.55 -0.67 22.65
N ASN A 90 -5.83 -0.34 22.43
CA ASN A 90 -6.87 -1.34 22.23
C ASN A 90 -6.69 -2.10 20.92
N LEU A 91 -6.18 -1.45 19.87
CA LEU A 91 -5.86 -2.07 18.59
C LEU A 91 -4.76 -3.14 18.74
N ILE A 92 -3.66 -2.82 19.43
CA ILE A 92 -2.59 -3.81 19.73
C ILE A 92 -3.18 -5.00 20.50
N THR A 93 -3.96 -4.71 21.55
CA THR A 93 -4.59 -5.74 22.39
C THR A 93 -5.55 -6.61 21.60
N GLU A 94 -6.33 -6.04 20.68
CA GLU A 94 -7.28 -6.75 19.85
C GLU A 94 -6.57 -7.72 18.89
N ILE A 95 -5.54 -7.25 18.20
CA ILE A 95 -4.76 -8.09 17.30
C ILE A 95 -4.13 -9.26 18.06
N ALA A 96 -3.55 -8.99 19.24
CA ALA A 96 -2.96 -10.01 20.09
C ALA A 96 -3.99 -11.07 20.56
N LYS A 97 -5.19 -10.64 20.96
CA LYS A 97 -6.28 -11.55 21.36
C LYS A 97 -6.71 -12.50 20.23
N ASN A 98 -6.56 -12.09 18.98
CA ASN A 98 -6.90 -12.90 17.81
C ASN A 98 -5.69 -13.67 17.24
N GLY A 99 -4.55 -13.70 17.95
CA GLY A 99 -3.37 -14.48 17.58
C GLY A 99 -2.37 -13.76 16.66
N GLY A 100 -2.60 -12.48 16.37
CA GLY A 100 -1.63 -11.61 15.71
C GLY A 100 -0.55 -11.10 16.68
N PHE A 101 0.50 -10.46 16.14
CA PHE A 101 1.52 -9.83 16.99
C PHE A 101 1.96 -8.48 16.40
N VAL A 102 1.34 -7.41 16.87
CA VAL A 102 1.72 -6.02 16.60
C VAL A 102 2.27 -5.40 17.88
N SER A 103 3.40 -4.70 17.81
CA SER A 103 4.00 -4.05 18.99
C SER A 103 3.81 -2.54 19.00
N THR A 104 3.56 -1.93 17.85
CA THR A 104 3.57 -0.47 17.69
C THR A 104 2.51 -0.03 16.70
N VAL A 105 1.79 1.04 17.06
CA VAL A 105 0.92 1.80 16.18
C VAL A 105 1.49 3.20 16.07
N SER A 106 1.62 3.70 14.85
CA SER A 106 2.14 5.03 14.56
C SER A 106 1.14 5.84 13.74
N SER A 107 0.97 7.12 14.10
CA SER A 107 0.09 8.08 13.44
C SER A 107 0.87 9.31 13.01
N TRP A 108 0.52 9.90 11.88
CA TRP A 108 1.07 11.19 11.47
C TRP A 108 0.31 12.32 12.18
N ASP A 109 1.03 13.27 12.79
CA ASP A 109 0.42 14.43 13.45
C ASP A 109 0.40 15.71 12.58
N GLY A 110 0.98 15.63 11.37
CA GLY A 110 1.15 16.76 10.45
C GLY A 110 2.61 17.16 10.26
N ASP A 111 3.48 16.84 11.22
CA ASP A 111 4.91 17.17 11.20
C ASP A 111 5.78 15.92 11.40
N ARG A 112 5.34 15.00 12.24
CA ARG A 112 6.07 13.78 12.59
C ARG A 112 5.15 12.61 12.87
N TRP A 113 5.78 11.44 12.91
CA TRP A 113 5.15 10.24 13.40
C TRP A 113 5.13 10.25 14.93
N ILE A 114 3.94 10.06 15.51
CA ILE A 114 3.74 9.79 16.94
C ILE A 114 3.42 8.31 17.12
N GLU A 115 3.95 7.72 18.17
CA GLU A 115 3.90 6.27 18.36
C GLU A 115 3.31 5.89 19.71
N PHE A 116 2.51 4.84 19.70
CA PHE A 116 2.15 4.07 20.88
C PHE A 116 2.74 2.66 20.71
N SER A 117 3.55 2.23 21.66
CA SER A 117 4.20 0.92 21.65
C SER A 117 3.94 0.14 22.92
N GLN A 118 3.85 -1.19 22.79
CA GLN A 118 3.70 -2.13 23.89
C GLN A 118 4.74 -3.24 23.80
N SER A 119 5.40 -3.52 24.92
CA SER A 119 6.35 -4.63 25.07
C SER A 119 6.02 -5.40 26.34
N GLY A 120 5.32 -6.52 26.21
CA GLY A 120 4.77 -7.25 27.36
C GLY A 120 3.76 -6.40 28.13
N ALA A 121 4.05 -6.12 29.40
CA ALA A 121 3.22 -5.27 30.25
C ALA A 121 3.56 -3.78 30.15
N ASP A 122 4.72 -3.44 29.59
CA ASP A 122 5.19 -2.06 29.50
C ASP A 122 4.60 -1.35 28.27
N GLN A 123 4.24 -0.08 28.46
CA GLN A 123 3.67 0.80 27.44
C GLN A 123 4.53 2.06 27.30
N TYR A 124 4.69 2.51 26.05
CA TYR A 124 5.50 3.67 25.70
C TYR A 124 4.75 4.58 24.73
N GLY A 125 4.90 5.89 24.90
CA GLY A 125 4.17 6.89 24.14
C GLY A 125 2.77 7.16 24.71
N GLN A 126 2.04 8.06 24.07
CA GLN A 126 0.68 8.42 24.47
C GLN A 126 -0.32 7.65 23.61
N ASP A 127 -1.31 7.02 24.25
CA ASP A 127 -2.40 6.38 23.51
C ASP A 127 -3.22 7.45 22.76
N PHE A 128 -3.67 7.12 21.55
CA PHE A 128 -4.40 8.03 20.68
C PHE A 128 -5.57 7.32 20.01
N PRO A 129 -6.64 8.05 19.63
CA PRO A 129 -7.80 7.45 19.02
C PRO A 129 -7.52 6.94 17.60
N ILE A 130 -8.15 5.82 17.26
CA ILE A 130 -8.24 5.35 15.88
C ILE A 130 -9.50 5.96 15.27
N VAL A 131 -9.31 6.72 14.19
CA VAL A 131 -10.35 7.54 13.56
C VAL A 131 -10.47 7.14 12.09
N PRO A 132 -11.69 6.86 11.59
CA PRO A 132 -11.91 6.62 10.17
C PRO A 132 -11.40 7.79 9.31
N GLY A 133 -10.88 7.48 8.12
CA GLY A 133 -10.28 8.47 7.21
C GLY A 133 -8.82 8.83 7.52
N ARG A 134 -8.26 8.35 8.63
CA ARG A 134 -6.81 8.43 8.93
C ARG A 134 -6.12 7.11 8.64
N ALA A 135 -4.82 7.19 8.38
CA ALA A 135 -3.97 6.02 8.21
C ALA A 135 -2.96 5.87 9.33
N TYR A 136 -2.59 4.61 9.58
CA TYR A 136 -1.75 4.20 10.70
C TYR A 136 -0.71 3.18 10.25
N PHE A 137 0.51 3.33 10.74
CA PHE A 137 1.53 2.30 10.61
C PHE A 137 1.39 1.28 11.75
N LEU A 138 1.33 0.00 11.40
CA LEU A 138 1.35 -1.11 12.35
C LEU A 138 2.67 -1.89 12.20
N ARG A 139 3.44 -2.01 13.28
CA ARG A 139 4.62 -2.88 13.31
C ARG A 139 4.19 -4.28 13.71
N SER A 140 3.97 -5.15 12.72
CA SER A 140 3.73 -6.57 12.93
C SER A 140 5.05 -7.34 12.99
N HIS A 141 5.09 -8.41 13.79
CA HIS A 141 6.25 -9.32 13.91
C HIS A 141 6.01 -10.67 13.23
N GLN A 142 4.86 -10.82 12.59
CA GLN A 142 4.52 -11.99 11.79
C GLN A 142 3.53 -11.62 10.69
N GLU A 143 3.44 -12.45 9.65
CA GLU A 143 2.33 -12.37 8.72
C GLU A 143 1.04 -12.78 9.41
N TYR A 144 -0.03 -12.05 9.17
CA TYR A 144 -1.30 -12.28 9.86
C TYR A 144 -2.49 -11.83 9.03
N ALA A 145 -3.42 -12.75 8.79
CA ALA A 145 -4.71 -12.46 8.21
C ALA A 145 -5.68 -12.07 9.33
N TRP A 146 -6.15 -10.83 9.29
CA TRP A 146 -6.92 -10.22 10.36
C TRP A 146 -8.27 -9.75 9.83
N LYS A 147 -9.36 -10.16 10.48
CA LYS A 147 -10.71 -9.72 10.11
C LYS A 147 -11.24 -8.74 11.15
N VAL A 148 -11.59 -7.55 10.70
CA VAL A 148 -12.10 -6.47 11.56
C VAL A 148 -13.59 -6.27 11.29
N TYR A 149 -14.35 -6.02 12.35
CA TYR A 149 -15.76 -5.67 12.28
C TYR A 149 -15.96 -4.23 12.75
N GLY A 150 -16.87 -3.52 12.09
CA GLY A 150 -17.15 -2.14 12.41
C GLY A 150 -18.55 -1.69 12.02
N LYS A 151 -18.93 -0.53 12.53
CA LYS A 151 -20.17 0.14 12.12
C LYS A 151 -19.88 0.94 10.86
N PRO A 152 -20.70 0.80 9.79
CA PRO A 152 -20.55 1.63 8.61
C PRO A 152 -20.69 3.10 8.99
N LEU A 153 -19.98 3.97 8.26
CA LEU A 153 -20.13 5.41 8.44
C LEU A 153 -21.53 5.82 7.96
N THR A 154 -22.26 6.59 8.78
CA THR A 154 -23.61 7.07 8.44
C THR A 154 -23.59 8.12 7.33
N ALA A 155 -22.48 8.83 7.19
CA ALA A 155 -22.13 9.68 6.06
C ALA A 155 -20.60 9.61 5.88
N LEU A 156 -20.12 9.68 4.63
CA LEU A 156 -18.69 9.83 4.38
C LEU A 156 -18.28 11.23 4.84
N PRO A 157 -17.42 11.36 5.87
CA PRO A 157 -16.95 12.67 6.28
C PRO A 157 -16.09 13.26 5.16
N ALA A 158 -16.28 14.55 4.87
CA ALA A 158 -15.34 15.29 4.03
C ALA A 158 -13.95 15.21 4.67
N LEU A 159 -12.97 14.70 3.91
CA LEU A 159 -11.59 14.65 4.37
C LEU A 159 -10.97 16.04 4.22
N THR A 160 -10.55 16.63 5.32
CA THR A 160 -9.82 17.91 5.32
C THR A 160 -8.33 17.64 5.34
N PHE A 161 -7.59 18.27 4.44
CA PHE A 161 -6.14 18.13 4.35
C PHE A 161 -5.43 19.43 4.71
N SER A 162 -4.33 19.30 5.44
CA SER A 162 -3.40 20.39 5.68
C SER A 162 -2.45 20.57 4.50
N GLN A 163 -1.83 21.75 4.41
CA GLN A 163 -0.65 21.92 3.56
C GLN A 163 0.46 20.94 3.99
N GLY A 164 1.18 20.38 3.02
CA GLY A 164 2.22 19.38 3.25
C GLY A 164 1.68 17.96 3.23
N TRP A 165 2.31 17.09 4.01
CA TRP A 165 2.01 15.66 4.05
C TRP A 165 0.84 15.35 4.99
N ASN A 166 -0.03 14.45 4.54
CA ASN A 166 -1.18 13.95 5.27
C ASN A 166 -1.21 12.41 5.19
N ALA A 167 -1.39 11.72 6.33
CA ALA A 167 -1.58 10.27 6.36
C ALA A 167 -3.07 9.94 6.42
N ILE A 168 -3.59 9.34 5.35
CA ILE A 168 -5.03 9.25 5.12
C ILE A 168 -5.47 7.87 4.65
N GLY A 169 -6.68 7.51 5.04
CA GLY A 169 -7.42 6.39 4.50
C GLY A 169 -8.50 6.88 3.56
N PHE A 170 -8.57 6.33 2.36
CA PHE A 170 -9.65 6.64 1.43
C PHE A 170 -10.77 5.62 1.54
N ILE A 171 -12.00 6.10 1.38
CA ILE A 171 -13.19 5.26 1.22
C ILE A 171 -13.82 5.68 -0.12
N PRO A 172 -13.30 5.20 -1.25
CA PRO A 172 -13.82 5.63 -2.54
C PRO A 172 -15.13 4.87 -2.85
N ALA A 173 -16.14 5.49 -3.46
CA ALA A 173 -17.37 4.78 -3.83
C ALA A 173 -17.11 3.64 -4.84
N ASP A 174 -16.13 3.85 -5.73
CA ASP A 174 -15.66 2.88 -6.72
C ASP A 174 -14.15 2.66 -6.60
N PRO A 175 -13.58 1.58 -7.19
CA PRO A 175 -12.14 1.44 -7.33
C PRO A 175 -11.53 2.62 -8.10
N SER A 176 -11.08 3.62 -7.35
CA SER A 176 -10.41 4.80 -7.87
C SER A 176 -8.92 4.53 -7.98
N LYS A 177 -8.26 5.07 -9.02
CA LYS A 177 -6.80 5.08 -9.07
C LYS A 177 -6.25 6.32 -8.37
N ALA A 178 -4.97 6.28 -8.01
CA ALA A 178 -4.22 7.42 -7.48
C ALA A 178 -4.45 8.71 -8.28
N GLU A 179 -4.45 8.63 -9.61
CA GLU A 179 -4.74 9.77 -10.49
C GLU A 179 -6.13 10.36 -10.29
N ASN A 180 -7.16 9.51 -10.14
CA ASN A 180 -8.53 9.97 -9.96
C ASN A 180 -8.69 10.74 -8.65
N ILE A 181 -7.99 10.31 -7.59
CA ILE A 181 -7.95 11.02 -6.31
C ILE A 181 -7.30 12.39 -6.47
N LEU A 182 -6.12 12.47 -7.11
CA LEU A 182 -5.45 13.75 -7.33
C LEU A 182 -6.31 14.70 -8.19
N ASP A 183 -6.98 14.19 -9.22
CA ASP A 183 -7.87 14.99 -10.07
C ASP A 183 -9.09 15.51 -9.29
N ALA A 184 -9.70 14.66 -8.48
CA ALA A 184 -10.83 15.03 -7.63
C ALA A 184 -10.46 16.13 -6.64
N ILE A 185 -9.28 16.08 -6.03
CA ILE A 185 -8.83 17.12 -5.09
C ILE A 185 -8.45 18.42 -5.82
N ASN A 186 -7.84 18.29 -7.00
CA ASN A 186 -7.28 19.45 -7.70
C ASN A 186 -8.31 20.29 -8.43
N HIS A 187 -9.41 19.71 -8.90
CA HIS A 187 -10.40 20.39 -9.75
C HIS A 187 -9.75 21.22 -10.88
N GLY A 188 -8.70 20.68 -11.52
CA GLY A 188 -7.94 21.34 -12.59
C GLY A 188 -6.78 22.26 -12.16
N THR A 189 -6.48 22.33 -10.85
CA THR A 189 -5.31 23.06 -10.31
C THR A 189 -4.09 22.15 -10.05
N ASP A 190 -2.97 22.69 -9.56
CA ASP A 190 -1.74 21.93 -9.19
C ASP A 190 -1.53 21.88 -7.67
N ASN A 191 -2.59 21.57 -6.90
CA ASN A 191 -2.56 21.62 -5.44
C ASN A 191 -2.06 20.31 -4.79
N ALA A 192 -2.79 19.21 -4.96
CA ALA A 192 -2.39 17.87 -4.56
C ALA A 192 -1.49 17.26 -5.64
N ARG A 193 -0.27 16.89 -5.28
CA ARG A 193 0.79 16.59 -6.26
C ARG A 193 1.25 15.15 -6.25
N GLU A 194 1.10 14.49 -5.11
CA GLU A 194 1.75 13.22 -4.84
C GLU A 194 0.89 12.42 -3.87
N ILE A 195 0.69 11.16 -4.22
CA ILE A 195 0.05 10.17 -3.37
C ILE A 195 0.92 8.92 -3.36
N ASP A 196 1.25 8.46 -2.17
CA ASP A 196 2.13 7.32 -1.96
C ASP A 196 1.40 6.25 -1.17
N HIS A 197 1.71 4.99 -1.46
CA HIS A 197 1.30 3.87 -0.61
C HIS A 197 2.52 3.07 -0.19
N TRP A 198 2.48 2.57 1.04
CA TRP A 198 3.56 1.76 1.58
C TRP A 198 3.27 0.29 1.34
N TRP A 199 4.17 -0.39 0.64
CA TRP A 199 4.06 -1.80 0.37
C TRP A 199 5.40 -2.50 0.54
N SER A 200 5.41 -3.61 1.28
CA SER A 200 6.57 -4.50 1.41
C SER A 200 7.88 -3.78 1.78
N GLY A 201 7.81 -2.76 2.64
CA GLY A 201 8.99 -2.04 3.12
C GLY A 201 9.45 -0.89 2.23
N SER A 202 8.67 -0.48 1.24
CA SER A 202 9.01 0.63 0.34
C SER A 202 7.78 1.47 -0.01
N TRP A 203 8.02 2.74 -0.33
CA TRP A 203 7.02 3.62 -0.90
C TRP A 203 6.90 3.37 -2.40
N ASP A 204 5.69 3.20 -2.86
CA ASP A 204 5.34 3.29 -4.27
C ASP A 204 4.53 4.57 -4.48
N VAL A 205 4.92 5.34 -5.49
CA VAL A 205 4.66 6.77 -5.57
C VAL A 205 3.91 7.06 -6.86
N PHE A 206 2.90 7.93 -6.79
CA PHE A 206 2.26 8.52 -7.94
C PHE A 206 2.28 10.04 -7.85
N VAL A 207 2.88 10.70 -8.83
CA VAL A 207 2.97 12.16 -8.91
C VAL A 207 2.21 12.66 -10.12
N LYS A 208 1.38 13.69 -9.95
CA LYS A 208 0.74 14.43 -11.04
C LYS A 208 1.01 15.92 -10.89
N ARG A 209 1.44 16.57 -11.98
CA ARG A 209 1.78 17.99 -12.03
C ARG A 209 1.07 18.69 -13.16
N THR A 210 0.39 19.78 -12.85
CA THR A 210 -0.26 20.67 -13.81
C THR A 210 0.53 21.96 -13.94
N TYR A 211 1.40 22.06 -14.96
CA TYR A 211 2.17 23.30 -15.18
C TYR A 211 1.33 24.38 -15.85
N ASN A 212 0.42 23.96 -16.73
CA ASN A 212 -0.65 24.76 -17.33
C ASN A 212 -1.72 23.79 -17.91
N PRO A 213 -2.91 24.28 -18.34
CA PRO A 213 -3.98 23.41 -18.83
C PRO A 213 -3.60 22.50 -20.01
N ASN A 214 -2.56 22.84 -20.78
CA ASN A 214 -2.09 22.05 -21.93
C ASN A 214 -0.79 21.26 -21.63
N ASN A 215 -0.31 21.28 -20.38
CA ASN A 215 0.94 20.64 -19.97
C ASN A 215 0.76 20.00 -18.58
N ILE A 216 0.15 18.83 -18.59
CA ILE A 216 -0.04 17.95 -17.43
C ILE A 216 0.94 16.78 -17.57
N LYS A 217 1.68 16.47 -16.51
CA LYS A 217 2.63 15.35 -16.48
C LYS A 217 2.37 14.46 -15.27
N SER A 218 2.46 13.16 -15.48
CA SER A 218 2.34 12.15 -14.43
C SER A 218 3.59 11.26 -14.39
N TYR A 219 3.96 10.82 -13.20
CA TYR A 219 5.14 9.97 -12.96
C TYR A 219 4.79 8.88 -11.92
N GLY A 220 5.53 7.77 -11.96
CA GLY A 220 5.33 6.67 -11.03
C GLY A 220 4.16 5.75 -11.40
N ASN A 221 3.67 4.96 -10.43
CA ASN A 221 2.67 3.92 -10.67
C ASN A 221 1.27 4.43 -10.32
N ASN A 222 0.36 4.42 -11.30
CA ASN A 222 -1.04 4.78 -11.05
C ASN A 222 -1.81 3.59 -10.45
N PHE A 223 -1.57 3.32 -9.15
CA PHE A 223 -2.14 2.19 -8.42
C PHE A 223 -3.62 2.40 -8.08
N ILE A 224 -4.32 1.29 -7.85
CA ILE A 224 -5.71 1.28 -7.36
C ILE A 224 -5.70 1.61 -5.86
N ILE A 225 -6.66 2.43 -5.43
CA ILE A 225 -6.88 2.76 -4.04
C ILE A 225 -7.67 1.64 -3.36
N ASP A 226 -7.10 1.12 -2.28
CA ASP A 226 -7.65 0.06 -1.44
C ASP A 226 -8.05 0.67 -0.09
N PRO A 227 -9.32 0.55 0.33
CA PRO A 227 -9.82 1.17 1.55
C PRO A 227 -9.20 0.60 2.84
N THR A 228 -8.48 -0.52 2.75
CA THR A 228 -7.74 -1.12 3.88
C THR A 228 -6.32 -0.57 4.03
N LYS A 229 -5.85 0.22 3.07
CA LYS A 229 -4.48 0.74 3.02
C LYS A 229 -4.41 2.20 3.42
N GLY A 230 -3.27 2.55 4.01
CA GLY A 230 -2.91 3.93 4.27
C GLY A 230 -2.20 4.56 3.08
N TYR A 231 -2.40 5.87 2.92
CA TYR A 231 -1.76 6.68 1.88
C TYR A 231 -1.14 7.93 2.48
N MET A 232 0.00 8.33 1.93
CA MET A 232 0.57 9.66 2.18
C MET A 232 0.16 10.57 1.03
N LEU A 233 -0.42 11.72 1.31
CA LEU A 233 -0.86 12.69 0.33
C LEU A 233 -0.19 14.04 0.58
N SER A 234 0.44 14.60 -0.46
CA SER A 234 1.12 15.89 -0.39
C SER A 234 0.34 16.99 -1.09
N LEU A 235 0.08 18.09 -0.38
CA LEU A 235 -0.62 19.26 -0.89
C LEU A 235 0.21 20.54 -0.76
N GLN A 236 0.02 21.47 -1.70
CA GLN A 236 0.59 22.81 -1.62
C GLN A 236 -0.16 23.76 -0.71
N SER A 237 -1.47 23.56 -0.56
CA SER A 237 -2.37 24.38 0.22
C SER A 237 -3.51 23.52 0.77
N PRO A 238 -4.13 23.90 1.90
CA PRO A 238 -5.22 23.13 2.49
C PRO A 238 -6.36 22.89 1.49
N ALA A 239 -6.99 21.72 1.55
CA ALA A 239 -8.08 21.34 0.66
C ALA A 239 -9.05 20.37 1.33
N THR A 240 -10.16 20.08 0.66
CA THR A 240 -11.14 19.09 1.09
C THR A 240 -11.39 18.07 -0.02
N TYR A 241 -11.65 16.83 0.37
CA TYR A 241 -12.11 15.77 -0.51
C TYR A 241 -13.42 15.21 0.01
N GLU A 242 -14.47 15.37 -0.78
CA GLU A 242 -15.74 14.70 -0.61
C GLU A 242 -15.61 13.40 -1.40
N GLY A 243 -15.60 12.25 -0.71
CA GLY A 243 -15.57 10.95 -1.39
C GLY A 243 -16.69 10.92 -2.42
N GLY A 244 -16.36 10.58 -3.68
CA GLY A 244 -17.33 10.61 -4.77
C GLY A 244 -18.60 9.84 -4.39
N GLU A 245 -19.77 10.42 -4.68
CA GLU A 245 -21.08 9.76 -4.56
C GLU A 245 -21.22 8.56 -5.51
#